data_AF-A0A9W6UKY9-F1
#
_entry.id   AF-A0A9W6UKY9-F1
#
_cell.length_a   1.000
_cell.length_b   1.000
_cell.length_c   1.000
_cell.angle_alpha   90.00
_cell.angle_beta   90.00
_cell.angle_gamma   90.00
#
_symmetry.space_group_name_H-M   'P 1'
#
loop_
_entity.id
_entity.type
_entity.pdbx_description
1 polymer ?
#
loop_
_entity_poly.entity_id
_entity_poly.type
_entity_poly.pdbx_seq_one_letter_code
_entity_poly.pdbx_strand_id
1 'polypeptide(L)'
;MAPDRWDHLPGKKPGPLDALHAYRPGDFVFTTPGHTLLARDMSRTRVQRATGEHLGAAFDAARRSGLSRPVAVGALAFDPAAPAHIAVPHEVVMSGRSPRGGSGDEAPARPRIRAHHRVPDEHGYTRAVARAIDRVTRTELDKVVLARTLRLVLDHPVDPGQLLRRLASADPAAHVFAVDVPPEHGGARRTLLGASPELLVARRGPAVHSHPLAGSAARDPDPATDRRRARELVASAKDRHEHAFVVAALAESLSPFCAELHVPEAPSVTATSTMWHLGTRITGRLAEPLPSSLDLARAVHPTPAVCGTPTRLALEAIGELEPFDRGHYAGAVGWCDADGDGEWAVALRCAEVEGDEARLFAGAGIVADSDPVAELAETSAKFRTMLDAFEEASPHREPPVDPRSPTRQDDAP
;
A
#
# COMPACT_ATOMS: atom_id res chain seq x y z
N MET A 1 11.37 -16.36 -20.82
CA MET A 1 10.57 -16.83 -19.67
C MET A 1 11.49 -17.69 -18.82
N ALA A 2 11.96 -17.17 -17.70
CA ALA A 2 12.64 -18.01 -16.71
C ALA A 2 11.56 -18.85 -16.00
N PRO A 3 11.79 -20.14 -15.74
CA PRO A 3 10.83 -20.97 -15.00
C PRO A 3 10.57 -20.36 -13.61
N ASP A 4 9.30 -20.36 -13.18
CA ASP A 4 8.89 -19.86 -11.86
C ASP A 4 9.61 -20.66 -10.77
N ARG A 5 10.58 -20.02 -10.11
CA ARG A 5 11.44 -20.63 -9.07
C ARG A 5 10.69 -21.00 -7.77
N TRP A 6 9.38 -20.76 -7.74
CA TRP A 6 8.53 -20.86 -6.55
C TRP A 6 7.82 -22.22 -6.42
N ASP A 7 8.10 -23.15 -7.33
CA ASP A 7 7.43 -24.46 -7.37
C ASP A 7 7.84 -25.46 -6.28
N HIS A 8 8.74 -25.10 -5.37
CA HIS A 8 9.43 -26.01 -4.45
C HIS A 8 9.05 -25.89 -2.96
N LEU A 9 7.93 -25.26 -2.60
CA LEU A 9 7.42 -25.28 -1.23
C LEU A 9 6.63 -26.59 -0.96
N PRO A 10 6.96 -27.37 0.10
CA PRO A 10 6.27 -28.61 0.40
C PRO A 10 4.87 -28.36 0.97
N GLY A 11 3.86 -29.01 0.38
CA GLY A 11 2.46 -28.95 0.81
C GLY A 11 1.51 -29.03 -0.37
N LYS A 12 0.31 -29.60 -0.19
CA LYS A 12 -0.75 -29.65 -1.22
C LYS A 12 -1.12 -28.21 -1.58
N LYS A 13 -0.63 -27.70 -2.71
CA LYS A 13 -0.74 -26.29 -3.13
C LYS A 13 -2.21 -25.86 -3.16
N PRO A 14 -2.69 -25.07 -2.18
CA PRO A 14 -3.98 -24.42 -2.34
C PRO A 14 -3.78 -23.34 -3.44
N GLY A 15 -4.79 -23.15 -4.30
CA GLY A 15 -4.76 -22.13 -5.33
C GLY A 15 -4.57 -20.72 -4.74
N PRO A 16 -4.26 -19.70 -5.54
CA PRO A 16 -3.89 -18.39 -4.98
C PRO A 16 -5.08 -17.57 -4.48
N LEU A 17 -6.29 -17.87 -4.98
CA LEU A 17 -7.56 -17.49 -4.32
C LEU A 17 -7.69 -18.21 -2.97
N ASP A 18 -7.30 -19.48 -2.88
CA ASP A 18 -7.40 -20.23 -1.63
C ASP A 18 -6.55 -19.62 -0.50
N ALA A 19 -5.39 -19.02 -0.79
CA ALA A 19 -4.57 -18.35 0.23
C ALA A 19 -5.27 -17.10 0.82
N LEU A 20 -5.85 -16.24 -0.03
CA LEU A 20 -6.60 -15.07 0.43
C LEU A 20 -7.93 -15.46 1.11
N HIS A 21 -8.59 -16.52 0.64
CA HIS A 21 -9.78 -17.08 1.27
C HIS A 21 -9.47 -17.81 2.60
N ALA A 22 -8.26 -18.33 2.74
CA ALA A 22 -7.78 -19.01 3.95
C ALA A 22 -7.25 -18.05 5.02
N TYR A 23 -7.13 -16.76 4.73
CA TYR A 23 -6.78 -15.74 5.71
C TYR A 23 -7.74 -15.76 6.90
N ARG A 24 -7.19 -15.67 8.11
CA ARG A 24 -7.93 -15.45 9.36
C ARG A 24 -7.31 -14.27 10.12
N PRO A 25 -8.09 -13.50 10.91
CA PRO A 25 -7.53 -12.46 11.77
C PRO A 25 -6.38 -13.00 12.65
N GLY A 26 -5.22 -12.35 12.57
CA GLY A 26 -3.97 -12.82 13.19
C GLY A 26 -2.95 -13.45 12.24
N ASP A 27 -3.38 -13.81 11.04
CA ASP A 27 -2.49 -14.17 9.95
C ASP A 27 -1.86 -12.91 9.33
N PHE A 28 -0.77 -13.09 8.60
CA PHE A 28 -0.25 -12.11 7.65
C PHE A 28 -0.59 -12.55 6.23
N VAL A 29 -1.05 -11.62 5.39
CA VAL A 29 -1.21 -11.87 3.96
C VAL A 29 -0.63 -10.73 3.15
N PHE A 30 0.02 -11.05 2.03
CA PHE A 30 0.54 -10.11 1.06
C PHE A 30 0.36 -10.69 -0.34
N THR A 31 -0.46 -10.05 -1.16
CA THR A 31 -0.76 -10.43 -2.54
C THR A 31 -0.18 -9.39 -3.48
N THR A 32 0.37 -9.86 -4.59
CA THR A 32 0.87 -9.06 -5.72
C THR A 32 0.27 -9.62 -7.01
N PRO A 33 0.51 -8.99 -8.18
CA PRO A 33 0.14 -9.58 -9.47
C PRO A 33 0.85 -10.93 -9.75
N GLY A 34 1.97 -11.21 -9.07
CA GLY A 34 2.81 -12.37 -9.29
C GLY A 34 2.58 -13.53 -8.31
N HIS A 35 2.24 -13.24 -7.04
CA HIS A 35 2.13 -14.24 -5.99
C HIS A 35 1.25 -13.79 -4.83
N THR A 36 0.82 -14.76 -4.02
CA THR A 36 0.19 -14.52 -2.70
C THR A 36 0.99 -15.25 -1.63
N LEU A 37 1.43 -14.52 -0.61
CA LEU A 37 2.04 -15.05 0.60
C LEU A 37 1.01 -15.00 1.73
N LEU A 38 0.73 -16.16 2.33
CA LEU A 38 -0.02 -16.30 3.58
C LEU A 38 0.93 -16.85 4.66
N ALA A 39 0.99 -16.17 5.81
CA ALA A 39 1.83 -16.54 6.93
C ALA A 39 0.99 -16.65 8.21
N ARG A 40 1.25 -17.69 9.01
CA ARG A 40 0.51 -18.00 10.23
C ARG A 40 1.43 -18.31 11.40
N ASP A 41 0.83 -18.28 12.59
CA ASP A 41 1.53 -18.51 13.85
C ASP A 41 2.73 -17.57 14.01
N MET A 42 2.42 -16.29 14.12
CA MET A 42 3.37 -15.20 14.32
C MET A 42 3.94 -15.16 15.76
N SER A 43 3.70 -16.19 16.58
CA SER A 43 3.87 -16.14 18.04
C SER A 43 5.30 -16.35 18.54
N ARG A 44 6.18 -16.96 17.73
CA ARG A 44 7.48 -17.46 18.22
C ARG A 44 8.63 -16.46 18.17
N THR A 45 8.64 -15.55 17.21
CA THR A 45 9.82 -14.70 16.98
C THR A 45 9.40 -13.32 16.50
N ARG A 46 9.45 -12.32 17.38
CA ARG A 46 9.39 -10.91 17.00
C ARG A 46 10.80 -10.37 16.81
N VAL A 47 11.03 -9.68 15.70
CA VAL A 47 12.30 -9.02 15.42
C VAL A 47 12.26 -7.65 16.08
N GLN A 48 13.02 -7.50 17.18
CA GLN A 48 13.00 -6.27 17.99
C GLN A 48 13.50 -5.03 17.24
N ARG A 49 14.40 -5.21 16.26
CA ARG A 49 14.94 -4.16 15.39
C ARG A 49 14.94 -4.64 13.95
N ALA A 50 14.41 -3.86 13.03
CA ALA A 50 14.34 -4.22 11.62
C ALA A 50 15.71 -4.10 10.89
N THR A 51 16.77 -4.77 11.33
CA THR A 51 18.04 -4.82 10.56
C THR A 51 18.27 -6.22 10.00
N GLY A 52 19.02 -6.33 8.91
CA GLY A 52 19.43 -7.62 8.36
C GLY A 52 20.14 -8.52 9.39
N GLU A 53 20.92 -7.92 10.31
CA GLU A 53 21.59 -8.65 11.40
C GLU A 53 20.59 -9.31 12.38
N HIS A 54 19.62 -8.54 12.89
CA HIS A 54 18.60 -9.07 13.81
C HIS A 54 17.70 -10.09 13.10
N LEU A 55 17.48 -9.88 11.80
CA LEU A 55 16.76 -10.82 10.95
C LEU A 55 17.52 -12.14 10.79
N GLY A 56 18.83 -12.09 10.56
CA GLY A 56 19.70 -13.27 10.49
C GLY A 56 19.65 -14.09 11.78
N ALA A 57 19.76 -13.44 12.94
CA ALA A 57 19.64 -14.11 14.24
C ALA A 57 18.26 -14.78 14.43
N ALA A 58 17.19 -14.11 14.01
CA ALA A 58 15.83 -14.67 14.03
C ALA A 58 15.68 -15.87 13.09
N PHE A 59 16.27 -15.81 11.90
CA PHE A 59 16.29 -16.93 10.94
C PHE A 59 17.09 -18.13 11.46
N ASP A 60 18.22 -17.90 12.12
CA ASP A 60 18.99 -19.00 12.71
C ASP A 60 18.25 -19.66 13.87
N ALA A 61 17.52 -18.88 14.68
CA ALA A 61 16.63 -19.42 15.70
C ALA A 61 15.50 -20.26 15.08
N ALA A 62 14.87 -19.75 14.01
CA ALA A 62 13.83 -20.47 13.28
C ALA A 62 14.35 -21.79 12.68
N ARG A 63 15.54 -21.79 12.07
CA ARG A 63 16.20 -23.00 11.56
C ARG A 63 16.45 -24.03 12.65
N ARG A 64 16.95 -23.60 13.82
CA ARG A 64 17.11 -24.48 14.99
C ARG A 64 15.80 -25.08 15.49
N SER A 65 14.67 -24.40 15.24
CA SER A 65 13.33 -24.92 15.55
C SER A 65 12.72 -25.82 14.47
N GLY A 66 13.43 -26.07 13.37
CA GLY A 66 13.01 -26.97 12.29
C GLY A 66 12.51 -26.28 11.01
N LEU A 67 12.51 -24.94 10.94
CA LEU A 67 12.10 -24.21 9.74
C LEU A 67 13.24 -24.16 8.72
N SER A 68 13.12 -24.92 7.63
CA SER A 68 14.17 -25.04 6.61
C SER A 68 14.40 -23.75 5.81
N ARG A 69 13.33 -22.99 5.53
CA ARG A 69 13.36 -21.76 4.74
C ARG A 69 12.57 -20.67 5.46
N PRO A 70 13.13 -20.06 6.51
CA PRO A 70 12.40 -19.05 7.25
C PRO A 70 12.21 -17.78 6.40
N VAL A 71 11.04 -17.17 6.57
CA VAL A 71 10.66 -15.90 5.96
C VAL A 71 10.20 -15.00 7.08
N ALA A 72 10.60 -13.74 7.05
CA ALA A 72 10.08 -12.72 7.93
C ALA A 72 9.00 -11.93 7.21
N VAL A 73 7.93 -11.62 7.91
CA VAL A 73 6.81 -10.83 7.40
C VAL A 73 6.42 -9.77 8.42
N GLY A 74 5.81 -8.68 7.97
CA GLY A 74 5.27 -7.69 8.88
C GLY A 74 5.20 -6.29 8.29
N ALA A 75 5.26 -5.30 9.18
CA ALA A 75 5.22 -3.90 8.84
C ALA A 75 6.23 -3.04 9.62
N LEU A 76 6.67 -1.96 8.98
CA LEU A 76 7.40 -0.85 9.57
C LEU A 76 6.41 0.30 9.79
N ALA A 77 6.53 1.00 10.92
CA ALA A 77 5.76 2.21 11.18
C ALA A 77 6.18 3.37 10.26
N PHE A 78 5.34 4.40 10.18
CA PHE A 78 5.68 5.64 9.47
C PHE A 78 6.93 6.29 10.05
N ASP A 79 6.95 6.49 11.37
CA ASP A 79 8.12 6.99 12.10
C ASP A 79 9.22 5.92 12.12
N PRO A 80 10.39 6.17 11.48
CA PRO A 80 11.50 5.22 11.48
C PRO A 80 12.10 4.93 12.87
N ALA A 81 11.84 5.78 13.86
CA ALA A 81 12.26 5.58 15.24
C ALA A 81 11.34 4.62 16.02
N ALA A 82 10.12 4.40 15.55
CA ALA A 82 9.18 3.50 16.19
C ALA A 82 9.57 2.02 16.01
N PRO A 83 9.18 1.13 16.94
CA PRO A 83 9.47 -0.30 16.84
C PRO A 83 8.92 -0.92 15.55
N ALA A 84 9.70 -1.83 14.96
CA ALA A 84 9.23 -2.61 13.83
C ALA A 84 8.30 -3.74 14.27
N HIS A 85 7.28 -4.02 13.45
CA HIS A 85 6.33 -5.10 13.67
C HIS A 85 6.60 -6.23 12.68
N ILE A 86 7.77 -6.85 12.82
CA ILE A 86 8.23 -7.96 11.98
C ILE A 86 8.33 -9.24 12.83
N ALA A 87 7.90 -10.35 12.24
CA ALA A 87 8.03 -11.65 12.87
C ALA A 87 8.35 -12.77 11.86
N VAL A 88 8.91 -13.87 12.38
CA VAL A 88 9.19 -15.09 11.61
C VAL A 88 8.09 -16.12 11.92
N PRO A 89 7.07 -16.26 11.05
CA PRO A 89 6.00 -17.26 11.18
C PRO A 89 6.51 -18.70 11.19
N HIS A 90 5.71 -19.58 11.76
CA HIS A 90 5.93 -21.03 11.68
C HIS A 90 5.43 -21.64 10.36
N GLU A 91 4.34 -21.08 9.81
CA GLU A 91 3.77 -21.57 8.56
C GLU A 91 3.78 -20.46 7.52
N VAL A 92 4.36 -20.73 6.35
CA VAL A 92 4.35 -19.83 5.21
C VAL A 92 3.93 -20.61 3.98
N VAL A 93 2.89 -20.12 3.32
CA VAL A 93 2.44 -20.63 2.03
C VAL A 93 2.61 -19.50 1.03
N MET A 94 3.47 -19.72 0.03
CA MET A 94 3.56 -18.85 -1.13
C MET A 94 2.93 -19.59 -2.31
N SER A 95 1.95 -18.97 -2.94
CA SER A 95 1.25 -19.47 -4.11
C SER A 95 1.52 -18.55 -5.29
N GLY A 96 1.65 -19.12 -6.49
CA GLY A 96 1.87 -18.35 -7.72
C GLY A 96 0.64 -17.55 -8.15
N ARG A 97 0.61 -17.09 -9.39
CA ARG A 97 -0.47 -16.22 -9.89
C ARG A 97 -1.83 -16.93 -9.89
N SER A 98 -2.87 -16.27 -9.34
CA SER A 98 -4.25 -16.74 -9.51
C SER A 98 -4.75 -16.44 -10.93
N PRO A 99 -5.35 -17.41 -11.63
CA PRO A 99 -6.30 -17.10 -12.69
C PRO A 99 -7.47 -16.32 -12.06
N ARG A 100 -7.86 -15.22 -12.70
CA ARG A 100 -9.00 -14.39 -12.30
C ARG A 100 -10.27 -15.25 -12.14
N GLY A 101 -11.04 -14.95 -11.09
CA GLY A 101 -12.51 -15.01 -11.09
C GLY A 101 -13.17 -16.39 -11.19
N GLY A 102 -13.81 -16.79 -10.10
CA GLY A 102 -14.85 -17.81 -10.08
C GLY A 102 -15.77 -17.57 -8.88
N SER A 103 -16.94 -17.00 -9.16
CA SER A 103 -18.05 -16.70 -8.25
C SER A 103 -18.57 -17.95 -7.51
N GLY A 104 -18.97 -17.79 -6.24
CA GLY A 104 -19.73 -18.83 -5.55
C GLY A 104 -20.15 -18.53 -4.12
N ASP A 105 -19.43 -17.70 -3.37
CA ASP A 105 -19.91 -17.31 -2.04
C ASP A 105 -20.86 -16.13 -2.16
N GLU A 106 -22.08 -16.34 -1.66
CA GLU A 106 -23.03 -15.27 -1.34
C GLU A 106 -22.29 -14.27 -0.45
N ALA A 107 -21.91 -13.12 -1.02
CA ALA A 107 -21.10 -12.16 -0.30
C ALA A 107 -21.90 -11.72 0.94
N PRO A 108 -21.39 -11.94 2.16
CA PRO A 108 -22.09 -11.50 3.35
C PRO A 108 -22.35 -9.99 3.26
N ALA A 109 -23.49 -9.56 3.79
CA ALA A 109 -23.90 -8.16 3.76
C ALA A 109 -22.76 -7.27 4.28
N ARG A 110 -22.54 -6.13 3.63
CA ARG A 110 -21.53 -5.17 4.08
C ARG A 110 -22.02 -4.54 5.40
N PRO A 111 -21.12 -4.22 6.35
CA PRO A 111 -21.54 -3.53 7.56
C PRO A 111 -22.10 -2.15 7.22
N ARG A 112 -23.15 -1.75 7.92
CA ARG A 112 -23.69 -0.39 7.77
C ARG A 112 -22.89 0.57 8.64
N ILE A 113 -22.44 1.66 8.04
CA ILE A 113 -21.76 2.75 8.75
C ILE A 113 -22.81 3.51 9.58
N ARG A 114 -22.74 3.39 10.92
CA ARG A 114 -23.63 4.10 11.87
C ARG A 114 -23.21 5.55 12.08
N ALA A 115 -21.90 5.79 12.14
CA ALA A 115 -21.33 7.11 12.31
C ALA A 115 -19.96 7.18 11.63
N HIS A 116 -19.53 8.40 11.29
CA HIS A 116 -18.18 8.64 10.83
C HIS A 116 -17.63 9.94 11.39
N HIS A 117 -16.32 9.98 11.64
CA HIS A 117 -15.62 11.14 12.19
C HIS A 117 -14.38 11.44 11.35
N ARG A 118 -14.27 12.68 10.88
CA ARG A 118 -13.11 13.18 10.13
C ARG A 118 -12.13 13.79 11.11
N VAL A 119 -10.87 13.35 11.09
CA VAL A 119 -9.82 13.86 11.98
C VAL A 119 -8.57 14.23 11.16
N PRO A 120 -8.22 15.52 11.05
CA PRO A 120 -9.06 16.68 11.41
C PRO A 120 -10.33 16.76 10.55
N ASP A 121 -11.25 17.66 10.92
CA ASP A 121 -12.35 18.04 10.03
C ASP A 121 -11.83 18.76 8.77
N GLU A 122 -12.70 19.01 7.79
CA GLU A 122 -12.30 19.59 6.51
C GLU A 122 -11.66 20.98 6.66
N HIS A 123 -12.18 21.79 7.57
CA HIS A 123 -11.62 23.09 7.89
C HIS A 123 -10.25 22.98 8.59
N GLY A 124 -10.07 22.02 9.49
CA GLY A 124 -8.80 21.76 10.14
C GLY A 124 -7.74 21.28 9.15
N TYR A 125 -8.11 20.36 8.25
CA TYR A 125 -7.21 19.88 7.20
C TYR A 125 -6.77 21.00 6.26
N THR A 126 -7.72 21.79 5.74
CA THR A 126 -7.40 22.91 4.83
C THR A 126 -6.53 23.98 5.50
N ARG A 127 -6.74 24.27 6.79
CA ARG A 127 -5.83 25.14 7.57
C ARG A 127 -4.44 24.55 7.73
N ALA A 128 -4.33 23.24 7.98
CA ALA A 128 -3.03 22.56 8.08
C ALA A 128 -2.28 22.61 6.74
N VAL A 129 -2.98 22.39 5.62
CA VAL A 129 -2.41 22.53 4.27
C VAL A 129 -1.92 23.96 4.01
N ALA A 130 -2.72 24.98 4.32
CA ALA A 130 -2.31 26.38 4.18
C ALA A 130 -1.04 26.70 5.00
N ARG A 131 -0.92 26.14 6.20
CA ARG A 131 0.29 26.25 7.03
C ARG A 131 1.49 25.50 6.45
N ALA A 132 1.28 24.33 5.87
CA ALA A 132 2.34 23.58 5.18
C ALA A 132 2.86 24.36 3.95
N ILE A 133 1.97 24.97 3.16
CA ILE A 133 2.35 25.83 2.03
C ILE A 133 3.22 27.01 2.51
N ASP A 134 2.84 27.67 3.61
CA ASP A 134 3.64 28.75 4.20
C ASP A 134 5.04 28.28 4.62
N ARG A 135 5.15 27.10 5.25
CA ARG A 135 6.46 26.50 5.60
C ARG A 135 7.28 26.19 4.36
N VAL A 136 6.67 25.55 3.36
CA VAL A 136 7.38 25.19 2.12
C VAL A 136 7.90 26.42 1.39
N THR A 137 7.18 27.54 1.49
CA THR A 137 7.56 28.80 0.85
C THR A 137 8.64 29.56 1.62
N ARG A 138 8.70 29.41 2.95
CA ARG A 138 9.49 30.31 3.84
C ARG A 138 10.66 29.63 4.55
N THR A 139 10.82 28.32 4.38
CA THR A 139 11.85 27.52 5.06
C THR A 139 12.59 26.65 4.05
N GLU A 140 13.51 25.81 4.53
CA GLU A 140 14.25 24.82 3.71
C GLU A 140 13.43 23.54 3.42
N LEU A 141 12.14 23.51 3.76
CA LEU A 141 11.25 22.40 3.46
C LEU A 141 10.74 22.53 2.02
N ASP A 142 11.14 21.66 1.09
CA ASP A 142 10.69 21.70 -0.30
C ASP A 142 9.31 21.03 -0.51
N LYS A 143 9.05 19.97 0.27
CA LYS A 143 7.84 19.15 0.16
C LYS A 143 7.45 18.57 1.50
N VAL A 144 6.16 18.51 1.80
CA VAL A 144 5.60 17.72 2.91
C VAL A 144 4.28 17.08 2.52
N VAL A 145 4.01 15.87 2.98
CA VAL A 145 2.75 15.17 2.76
C VAL A 145 1.95 15.28 4.04
N LEU A 146 0.77 15.90 3.98
CA LEU A 146 -0.18 15.90 5.09
C LEU A 146 -1.27 14.88 4.86
N ALA A 147 -1.67 14.23 5.94
CA ALA A 147 -2.68 13.20 5.98
C ALA A 147 -3.86 13.61 6.87
N ARG A 148 -4.96 12.90 6.68
CA ARG A 148 -6.13 12.92 7.55
C ARG A 148 -6.73 11.54 7.66
N THR A 149 -7.59 11.35 8.65
CA THR A 149 -8.26 10.09 8.92
C THR A 149 -9.77 10.21 8.84
N LEU A 150 -10.41 9.09 8.50
CA LEU A 150 -11.84 8.91 8.57
C LEU A 150 -12.12 7.68 9.44
N ARG A 151 -12.63 7.93 10.65
CA ARG A 151 -13.06 6.86 11.57
C ARG A 151 -14.49 6.48 11.24
N LEU A 152 -14.76 5.20 11.10
CA LEU A 152 -16.08 4.61 10.86
C LEU A 152 -16.49 3.81 12.08
N VAL A 153 -17.73 4.01 12.52
CA VAL A 153 -18.40 3.16 13.51
C VAL A 153 -19.40 2.30 12.76
N LEU A 154 -19.21 1.00 12.81
CA LEU A 154 -19.99 0.00 12.08
C LEU A 154 -21.12 -0.54 12.95
N ASP A 155 -22.08 -1.22 12.33
CA ASP A 155 -23.17 -1.84 13.08
C ASP A 155 -22.90 -3.25 13.59
N HIS A 156 -21.80 -3.84 13.17
CA HIS A 156 -21.23 -5.06 13.70
C HIS A 156 -19.75 -5.14 13.28
N PRO A 157 -18.96 -6.00 13.95
CA PRO A 157 -17.58 -6.23 13.54
C PRO A 157 -17.47 -6.72 12.10
N VAL A 158 -16.58 -6.11 11.31
CA VAL A 158 -16.32 -6.50 9.93
C VAL A 158 -15.33 -7.67 9.89
N ASP A 159 -15.53 -8.61 8.96
CA ASP A 159 -14.55 -9.65 8.66
C ASP A 159 -13.42 -9.06 7.76
N PRO A 160 -12.17 -8.94 8.25
CA PRO A 160 -11.07 -8.42 7.45
C PRO A 160 -10.79 -9.26 6.20
N GLY A 161 -11.05 -10.57 6.25
CA GLY A 161 -10.93 -11.46 5.10
C GLY A 161 -11.86 -11.09 3.94
N GLN A 162 -13.08 -10.63 4.25
CA GLN A 162 -14.02 -10.14 3.24
C GLN A 162 -13.54 -8.83 2.61
N LEU A 163 -13.04 -7.89 3.41
CA LEU A 163 -12.48 -6.63 2.91
C LEU A 163 -11.31 -6.90 1.97
N LEU A 164 -10.40 -7.79 2.34
CA LEU A 164 -9.27 -8.20 1.51
C LEU A 164 -9.70 -8.77 0.15
N ARG A 165 -10.72 -9.64 0.12
CA ARG A 165 -11.25 -10.20 -1.13
C ARG A 165 -11.88 -9.12 -2.02
N ARG A 166 -12.61 -8.16 -1.43
CA ARG A 166 -13.19 -7.02 -2.16
C ARG A 166 -12.09 -6.15 -2.76
N LEU A 167 -11.07 -5.81 -1.97
CA LEU A 167 -9.91 -5.02 -2.39
C LEU A 167 -9.13 -5.70 -3.53
N ALA A 168 -8.81 -6.99 -3.41
CA ALA A 168 -8.11 -7.76 -4.44
C ALA A 168 -8.93 -7.91 -5.73
N SER A 169 -10.25 -7.97 -5.62
CA SER A 169 -11.15 -8.00 -6.78
C SER A 169 -11.25 -6.65 -7.48
N ALA A 170 -11.25 -5.55 -6.72
CA ALA A 170 -11.38 -4.19 -7.23
C ALA A 170 -10.11 -3.71 -7.95
N ASP A 171 -8.93 -4.07 -7.45
CA ASP A 171 -7.65 -3.75 -8.09
C ASP A 171 -6.69 -4.95 -8.07
N PRO A 172 -6.74 -5.81 -9.11
CA PRO A 172 -5.85 -6.97 -9.22
C PRO A 172 -4.37 -6.61 -9.42
N ALA A 173 -4.04 -5.33 -9.66
CA ALA A 173 -2.67 -4.87 -9.81
C ALA A 173 -2.05 -4.39 -8.48
N ALA A 174 -2.89 -4.15 -7.46
CA ALA A 174 -2.45 -3.64 -6.18
C ALA A 174 -1.73 -4.69 -5.33
N HIS A 175 -0.89 -4.22 -4.41
CA HIS A 175 -0.37 -5.00 -3.30
C HIS A 175 -1.44 -5.04 -2.21
N VAL A 176 -2.20 -6.13 -2.15
CA VAL A 176 -3.22 -6.31 -1.12
C VAL A 176 -2.58 -6.95 0.11
N PHE A 177 -2.84 -6.41 1.29
CA PHE A 177 -2.17 -6.88 2.50
C PHE A 177 -3.08 -6.84 3.72
N ALA A 178 -2.81 -7.73 4.67
CA ALA A 178 -3.22 -7.56 6.07
C ALA A 178 -2.10 -8.00 7.01
N VAL A 179 -1.94 -7.23 8.08
CA VAL A 179 -0.94 -7.46 9.13
C VAL A 179 -1.51 -6.99 10.46
N ASP A 180 -1.29 -7.77 11.50
CA ASP A 180 -1.62 -7.36 12.85
C ASP A 180 -0.64 -6.30 13.36
N VAL A 181 -1.22 -5.24 13.93
CA VAL A 181 -0.50 -4.13 14.55
C VAL A 181 -0.91 -4.04 16.02
N PRO A 182 -0.14 -3.36 16.89
CA PRO A 182 -0.52 -3.20 18.29
C PRO A 182 -1.94 -2.62 18.43
N PRO A 183 -2.76 -3.15 19.36
CA PRO A 183 -4.09 -2.62 19.62
C PRO A 183 -4.00 -1.20 20.18
N GLU A 184 -5.00 -0.37 19.91
CA GLU A 184 -5.09 0.94 20.53
C GLU A 184 -5.51 0.77 22.00
N HIS A 185 -4.79 1.37 22.94
CA HIS A 185 -5.13 1.34 24.38
C HIS A 185 -5.37 -0.06 25.00
N GLY A 186 -4.75 -1.12 24.44
CA GLY A 186 -4.94 -2.49 24.92
C GLY A 186 -6.30 -3.11 24.56
N GLY A 187 -6.96 -2.58 23.53
CA GLY A 187 -8.23 -3.06 23.01
C GLY A 187 -8.17 -4.40 22.28
N ALA A 188 -9.13 -4.61 21.37
CA ALA A 188 -9.25 -5.85 20.61
C ALA A 188 -8.11 -6.00 19.59
N ARG A 189 -7.99 -7.18 18.97
CA ARG A 189 -7.01 -7.38 17.89
C ARG A 189 -7.22 -6.33 16.80
N ARG A 190 -6.13 -5.66 16.43
CA ARG A 190 -6.11 -4.58 15.44
C ARG A 190 -5.34 -5.02 14.21
N THR A 191 -6.02 -5.03 13.07
CA THR A 191 -5.44 -5.43 11.78
C THR A 191 -5.34 -4.22 10.88
N LEU A 192 -4.13 -3.92 10.40
CA LEU A 192 -3.90 -3.01 9.29
C LEU A 192 -4.11 -3.79 7.99
N LEU A 193 -5.01 -3.33 7.12
CA LEU A 193 -5.25 -3.92 5.81
C LEU A 193 -5.43 -2.86 4.72
N GLY A 194 -5.07 -3.19 3.48
CA GLY A 194 -5.19 -2.25 2.37
C GLY A 194 -4.87 -2.82 1.00
N ALA A 195 -4.92 -1.95 -0.02
CA ALA A 195 -4.58 -2.24 -1.41
C ALA A 195 -3.64 -1.16 -1.95
N SER A 196 -2.34 -1.34 -1.72
CA SER A 196 -1.35 -0.31 -2.08
C SER A 196 -0.96 -0.40 -3.56
N PRO A 197 -0.99 0.72 -4.29
CA PRO A 197 -0.47 0.76 -5.66
C PRO A 197 1.06 0.88 -5.73
N GLU A 198 1.73 1.14 -4.61
CA GLU A 198 3.12 1.61 -4.60
C GLU A 198 4.07 0.54 -4.04
N LEU A 199 4.96 0.07 -4.90
CA LEU A 199 6.08 -0.78 -4.51
C LEU A 199 7.19 0.11 -3.96
N LEU A 200 7.47 0.01 -2.65
CA LEU A 200 8.58 0.72 -2.02
C LEU A 200 9.91 0.14 -2.52
N VAL A 201 10.12 -1.16 -2.35
CA VAL A 201 11.29 -1.86 -2.87
C VAL A 201 11.05 -3.37 -2.95
N ALA A 202 11.60 -4.00 -3.98
CA ALA A 202 11.70 -5.44 -4.12
C ALA A 202 13.15 -5.85 -4.43
N ARG A 203 13.59 -6.96 -3.85
CA ARG A 203 14.87 -7.60 -4.16
C ARG A 203 14.65 -9.03 -4.66
N ARG A 204 15.32 -9.40 -5.75
CA ARG A 204 15.40 -10.76 -6.26
C ARG A 204 16.82 -11.09 -6.71
N GLY A 205 17.53 -11.91 -5.94
CA GLY A 205 18.97 -12.07 -6.09
C GLY A 205 19.68 -10.71 -6.03
N PRO A 206 20.50 -10.36 -7.03
CA PRO A 206 21.16 -9.06 -7.11
C PRO A 206 20.28 -7.97 -7.74
N ALA A 207 19.06 -8.26 -8.20
CA ALA A 207 18.20 -7.26 -8.80
C ALA A 207 17.38 -6.51 -7.74
N VAL A 208 17.32 -5.18 -7.86
CA VAL A 208 16.45 -4.31 -7.04
C VAL A 208 15.47 -3.57 -7.93
N HIS A 209 14.23 -3.43 -7.46
CA HIS A 209 13.16 -2.73 -8.15
C HIS A 209 12.41 -1.81 -7.19
N SER A 210 12.01 -0.64 -7.66
CA SER A 210 11.09 0.25 -6.96
C SER A 210 10.16 0.96 -7.96
N HIS A 211 8.97 1.35 -7.50
CA HIS A 211 8.00 2.05 -8.33
C HIS A 211 7.32 3.16 -7.52
N PRO A 212 8.04 4.25 -7.21
CA PRO A 212 7.50 5.41 -6.53
C PRO A 212 6.36 6.05 -7.32
N LEU A 213 5.31 6.48 -6.60
CA LEU A 213 4.15 7.17 -7.17
C LEU A 213 3.97 8.55 -6.53
N ALA A 214 3.90 9.60 -7.34
CA ALA A 214 3.56 10.95 -6.88
C ALA A 214 2.91 11.75 -8.01
N GLY A 215 2.08 12.73 -7.66
CA GLY A 215 1.13 13.32 -8.60
C GLY A 215 -0.06 12.41 -8.87
N SER A 216 -1.26 12.98 -8.79
CA SER A 216 -2.51 12.20 -8.77
C SER A 216 -3.66 12.90 -9.47
N ALA A 217 -4.53 12.12 -10.11
CA ALA A 217 -5.81 12.61 -10.60
C ALA A 217 -6.91 11.56 -10.39
N ALA A 218 -8.10 11.96 -9.98
CA ALA A 218 -9.20 11.01 -9.78
C ALA A 218 -9.67 10.41 -11.11
N ARG A 219 -9.97 9.10 -11.12
CA ARG A 219 -10.62 8.43 -12.26
C ARG A 219 -12.00 9.02 -12.52
N ASP A 220 -12.46 8.92 -13.76
CA ASP A 220 -13.81 9.34 -14.15
C ASP A 220 -14.58 8.20 -14.83
N PRO A 221 -15.89 8.02 -14.55
CA PRO A 221 -16.72 7.07 -15.27
C PRO A 221 -16.88 7.40 -16.75
N ASP A 222 -16.81 8.68 -17.14
CA ASP A 222 -16.80 9.08 -18.55
C ASP A 222 -15.41 8.84 -19.16
N PRO A 223 -15.26 7.93 -20.14
CA PRO A 223 -13.94 7.59 -20.71
C PRO A 223 -13.23 8.77 -21.38
N ALA A 224 -13.97 9.75 -21.90
CA ALA A 224 -13.37 10.93 -22.51
C ALA A 224 -12.74 11.84 -21.45
N THR A 225 -13.46 12.08 -20.36
CA THR A 225 -12.96 12.83 -19.20
C THR A 225 -11.84 12.11 -18.47
N ASP A 226 -11.93 10.80 -18.30
CA ASP A 226 -10.90 10.00 -17.65
C ASP A 226 -9.56 10.09 -18.40
N ARG A 227 -9.59 9.95 -19.74
CA ARG A 227 -8.39 10.10 -20.58
C ARG A 227 -7.87 11.53 -20.59
N ARG A 228 -8.75 12.54 -20.51
CA ARG A 228 -8.34 13.94 -20.42
C ARG A 228 -7.58 14.19 -19.12
N ARG A 229 -8.10 13.74 -17.98
CA ARG A 229 -7.42 13.86 -16.67
C ARG A 229 -6.06 13.18 -16.66
N ALA A 230 -5.93 12.00 -17.26
CA ALA A 230 -4.63 11.34 -17.40
C ALA A 230 -3.62 12.17 -18.20
N ARG A 231 -4.05 12.83 -19.29
CA ARG A 231 -3.20 13.71 -20.10
C ARG A 231 -2.84 14.99 -19.36
N GLU A 232 -3.79 15.59 -18.66
CA GLU A 232 -3.58 16.77 -17.83
C GLU A 232 -2.57 16.48 -16.71
N LEU A 233 -2.65 15.32 -16.07
CA LEU A 233 -1.70 14.88 -15.04
C LEU A 233 -0.27 14.79 -15.57
N VAL A 234 -0.05 14.20 -16.76
CA VAL A 234 1.27 14.14 -17.40
C VAL A 234 1.78 15.54 -17.75
N ALA A 235 0.89 16.42 -18.20
CA ALA A 235 1.21 17.78 -18.61
C ALA A 235 1.41 18.76 -17.43
N SER A 236 0.97 18.40 -16.22
CA SER A 236 1.07 19.24 -15.02
C SER A 236 2.52 19.45 -14.59
N ALA A 237 2.95 20.71 -14.57
CA ALA A 237 4.27 21.09 -14.07
C ALA A 237 4.40 20.84 -12.56
N LYS A 238 3.33 21.12 -11.80
CA LYS A 238 3.25 20.85 -10.35
C LYS A 238 3.47 19.37 -10.06
N ASP A 239 2.67 18.48 -10.66
CA ASP A 239 2.74 17.04 -10.41
C ASP A 239 4.09 16.46 -10.84
N ARG A 240 4.65 16.90 -11.98
CA ARG A 240 5.99 16.47 -12.41
C ARG A 240 7.09 16.95 -11.44
N HIS A 241 6.99 18.17 -10.94
CA HIS A 241 7.96 18.70 -9.97
C HIS A 241 7.86 17.94 -8.63
N GLU A 242 6.64 17.70 -8.15
CA GLU A 242 6.39 16.89 -6.96
C GLU A 242 6.96 15.46 -7.10
N HIS A 243 6.77 14.84 -8.27
CA HIS A 243 7.27 13.51 -8.58
C HIS A 243 8.80 13.46 -8.67
N ALA A 244 9.43 14.51 -9.19
CA ALA A 244 10.89 14.59 -9.29
C ALA A 244 11.59 14.53 -7.93
N PHE A 245 11.03 15.15 -6.88
CA PHE A 245 11.56 15.03 -5.52
C PHE A 245 11.59 13.59 -5.02
N VAL A 246 10.54 12.81 -5.32
CA VAL A 246 10.44 11.42 -4.89
C VAL A 246 11.47 10.57 -5.60
N VAL A 247 11.58 10.71 -6.93
CA VAL A 247 12.51 9.93 -7.75
C VAL A 247 13.96 10.24 -7.37
N ALA A 248 14.30 11.51 -7.19
CA ALA A 248 15.65 11.93 -6.83
C ALA A 248 16.08 11.37 -5.46
N ALA A 249 15.26 11.54 -4.42
CA ALA A 249 15.57 11.05 -3.09
C ALA A 249 15.67 9.51 -3.03
N LEU A 250 14.79 8.82 -3.76
CA LEU A 250 14.82 7.36 -3.84
C LEU A 250 16.08 6.86 -4.56
N ALA A 251 16.47 7.50 -5.66
CA ALA A 251 17.69 7.18 -6.39
C ALA A 251 18.95 7.43 -5.54
N GLU A 252 19.00 8.57 -4.83
CA GLU A 252 20.06 8.89 -3.87
C GLU A 252 20.17 7.84 -2.76
N SER A 253 19.03 7.43 -2.20
CA SER A 253 18.99 6.44 -1.10
C SER A 253 19.39 5.03 -1.55
N LEU A 254 19.07 4.64 -2.80
CA LEU A 254 19.42 3.32 -3.36
C LEU A 254 20.85 3.27 -3.93
N SER A 255 21.40 4.40 -4.37
CA SER A 255 22.69 4.45 -5.05
C SER A 255 23.85 3.81 -4.27
N PRO A 256 23.98 3.97 -2.93
CA PRO A 256 25.05 3.33 -2.16
C PRO A 256 25.03 1.80 -2.19
N PHE A 257 23.87 1.20 -2.47
CA PHE A 257 23.69 -0.25 -2.49
C PHE A 257 23.84 -0.84 -3.90
N CYS A 258 23.90 -0.01 -4.94
CA CYS A 258 23.81 -0.45 -6.32
C CYS A 258 25.15 -0.31 -7.05
N ALA A 259 25.56 -1.39 -7.73
CA ALA A 259 26.62 -1.32 -8.74
C ALA A 259 26.12 -0.60 -10.01
N GLU A 260 24.83 -0.75 -10.34
CA GLU A 260 24.17 -0.08 -11.46
C GLU A 260 22.76 0.33 -11.02
N LEU A 261 22.35 1.54 -11.36
CA LEU A 261 21.00 2.03 -11.12
C LEU A 261 20.47 2.72 -12.38
N HIS A 262 19.30 2.30 -12.84
CA HIS A 262 18.59 2.86 -13.97
C HIS A 262 17.35 3.61 -13.49
N VAL A 263 17.36 4.92 -13.71
CA VAL A 263 16.26 5.83 -13.37
C VAL A 263 15.77 6.46 -14.68
N PRO A 264 14.56 6.10 -15.16
CA PRO A 264 13.98 6.73 -16.34
C PRO A 264 13.84 8.25 -16.17
N GLU A 265 14.16 9.01 -17.22
CA GLU A 265 14.11 10.49 -17.21
C GLU A 265 12.71 11.05 -17.02
N ALA A 266 11.68 10.36 -17.53
CA ALA A 266 10.30 10.80 -17.47
C ALA A 266 9.40 9.75 -16.81
N PRO A 267 8.39 10.18 -16.02
CA PRO A 267 7.41 9.25 -15.47
C PRO A 267 6.46 8.72 -16.53
N SER A 268 5.81 7.60 -16.20
CA SER A 268 4.69 7.03 -16.94
C SER A 268 3.40 7.14 -16.13
N VAL A 269 2.25 7.12 -16.81
CA VAL A 269 0.95 7.08 -16.11
C VAL A 269 0.63 5.64 -15.72
N THR A 270 0.22 5.44 -14.46
CA THR A 270 -0.37 4.21 -13.98
C THR A 270 -1.75 4.48 -13.35
N ALA A 271 -2.59 3.45 -13.28
CA ALA A 271 -3.96 3.59 -12.79
C ALA A 271 -4.25 2.55 -11.72
N THR A 272 -5.03 2.98 -10.72
CA THR A 272 -5.84 2.12 -9.87
C THR A 272 -7.30 2.20 -10.32
N SER A 273 -8.19 1.51 -9.60
CA SER A 273 -9.64 1.65 -9.77
C SER A 273 -10.15 3.07 -9.53
N THR A 274 -9.47 3.86 -8.69
CA THR A 274 -9.94 5.18 -8.21
C THR A 274 -9.05 6.35 -8.63
N MET A 275 -7.78 6.12 -8.96
CA MET A 275 -6.80 7.18 -9.24
C MET A 275 -5.95 6.88 -10.49
N TRP A 276 -5.53 7.94 -11.18
CA TRP A 276 -4.32 7.99 -12.01
C TRP A 276 -3.15 8.47 -11.15
N HIS A 277 -1.95 7.97 -11.44
CA HIS A 277 -0.69 8.35 -10.79
C HIS A 277 0.43 8.52 -11.82
N LEU A 278 1.34 9.46 -11.58
CA LEU A 278 2.65 9.40 -12.23
C LEU A 278 3.52 8.37 -11.48
N GLY A 279 4.24 7.55 -12.23
CA GLY A 279 5.09 6.49 -11.69
C GLY A 279 6.36 6.31 -12.51
N THR A 280 7.49 6.15 -11.82
CA THR A 280 8.80 5.88 -12.43
C THR A 280 9.30 4.53 -11.94
N ARG A 281 9.50 3.56 -12.84
CA ARG A 281 10.08 2.26 -12.46
C ARG A 281 11.59 2.39 -12.38
N ILE A 282 12.13 2.33 -11.17
CA ILE A 282 13.57 2.32 -10.93
C ILE A 282 14.03 0.88 -10.84
N THR A 283 15.09 0.53 -11.58
CA THR A 283 15.69 -0.81 -11.54
C THR A 283 17.19 -0.71 -11.31
N GLY A 284 17.76 -1.67 -10.61
CA GLY A 284 19.19 -1.67 -10.34
C GLY A 284 19.75 -3.06 -10.13
N ARG A 285 21.08 -3.12 -10.13
CA ARG A 285 21.87 -4.29 -9.75
C ARG A 285 22.66 -3.94 -8.51
N LEU A 286 22.41 -4.66 -7.43
CA LEU A 286 23.06 -4.49 -6.13
C LEU A 286 24.55 -4.79 -6.21
N ALA A 287 25.34 -4.08 -5.41
CA ALA A 287 26.75 -4.35 -5.19
C ALA A 287 26.94 -5.36 -4.05
N GLU A 288 28.02 -6.13 -4.10
CA GLU A 288 28.37 -7.07 -3.03
C GLU A 288 29.05 -6.34 -1.86
N PRO A 289 28.79 -6.74 -0.59
CA PRO A 289 27.86 -7.80 -0.19
C PRO A 289 26.39 -7.38 -0.35
N LEU A 290 25.54 -8.29 -0.83
CA LEU A 290 24.12 -7.99 -1.07
C LEU A 290 23.36 -7.62 0.23
N PRO A 291 22.73 -6.43 0.32
CA PRO A 291 21.86 -6.07 1.44
C PRO A 291 20.54 -6.85 1.38
N SER A 292 19.90 -7.10 2.52
CA SER A 292 18.54 -7.70 2.51
C SER A 292 17.50 -6.72 1.97
N SER A 293 16.36 -7.23 1.49
CA SER A 293 15.22 -6.40 1.08
C SER A 293 14.73 -5.48 2.20
N LEU A 294 14.86 -5.92 3.47
CA LEU A 294 14.52 -5.12 4.64
C LEU A 294 15.51 -3.97 4.88
N ASP A 295 16.81 -4.21 4.67
CA ASP A 295 17.83 -3.15 4.76
C ASP A 295 17.56 -2.07 3.71
N LEU A 296 17.24 -2.49 2.48
CA LEU A 296 16.85 -1.59 1.40
C LEU A 296 15.58 -0.81 1.75
N ALA A 297 14.53 -1.48 2.25
CA ALA A 297 13.27 -0.84 2.61
C ALA A 297 13.47 0.25 3.66
N ARG A 298 14.34 0.02 4.65
CA ARG A 298 14.68 1.03 5.66
C ARG A 298 15.56 2.15 5.16
N ALA A 299 16.43 1.88 4.20
CA ALA A 299 17.25 2.94 3.61
C ALA A 299 16.40 3.95 2.85
N VAL A 300 15.32 3.50 2.21
CA VAL A 300 14.45 4.37 1.39
C VAL A 300 13.22 4.92 2.13
N HIS A 301 12.84 4.33 3.26
CA HIS A 301 11.64 4.70 4.01
C HIS A 301 11.92 5.77 5.08
N PRO A 302 11.06 6.81 5.21
CA PRO A 302 9.95 7.15 4.33
C PRO A 302 10.43 7.94 3.11
N THR A 303 9.82 7.64 1.95
CA THR A 303 10.08 8.42 0.73
C THR A 303 9.38 9.78 0.79
N PRO A 304 9.78 10.76 -0.04
CA PRO A 304 9.05 12.01 -0.16
C PRO A 304 7.62 11.86 -0.72
N ALA A 305 7.21 10.68 -1.21
CA ALA A 305 5.82 10.42 -1.63
C ALA A 305 4.85 10.36 -0.44
N VAL A 306 5.35 10.05 0.76
CA VAL A 306 4.54 9.94 1.97
C VAL A 306 5.03 10.78 3.15
N CYS A 307 6.27 11.26 3.11
CA CYS A 307 6.83 12.17 4.10
C CYS A 307 7.10 13.53 3.48
N GLY A 308 8.30 13.77 2.94
CA GLY A 308 8.66 15.04 2.33
C GLY A 308 10.16 15.19 2.16
N THR A 309 10.60 16.38 1.75
CA THR A 309 12.01 16.70 1.48
C THR A 309 12.33 18.08 2.06
N PRO A 310 13.42 18.24 2.83
CA PRO A 310 14.22 17.20 3.46
C PRO A 310 13.42 16.38 4.51
N THR A 311 13.67 15.08 4.61
CA THR A 311 12.88 14.14 5.44
C THR A 311 12.74 14.59 6.90
N ARG A 312 13.81 15.10 7.52
CA ARG A 312 13.79 15.56 8.92
C ARG A 312 12.78 16.70 9.12
N LEU A 313 12.84 17.73 8.28
CA LEU A 313 11.94 18.88 8.37
C LEU A 313 10.49 18.49 8.07
N ALA A 314 10.28 17.55 7.15
CA ALA A 314 8.96 17.03 6.84
C ALA A 314 8.35 16.26 8.02
N LEU A 315 9.13 15.40 8.70
CA LEU A 315 8.69 14.70 9.91
C LEU A 315 8.32 15.67 11.04
N GLU A 316 9.12 16.71 11.27
CA GLU A 316 8.81 17.78 12.23
C GLU A 316 7.50 18.49 11.89
N ALA A 317 7.33 18.89 10.63
CA ALA A 317 6.11 19.54 10.17
C ALA A 317 4.87 18.64 10.29
N ILE A 318 4.99 17.35 9.96
CA ILE A 318 3.91 16.35 10.11
C ILE A 318 3.52 16.22 11.58
N GLY A 319 4.49 16.05 12.48
CA GLY A 319 4.24 15.92 13.92
C GLY A 319 3.58 17.15 14.55
N GLU A 320 3.79 18.33 13.98
CA GLU A 320 3.16 19.58 14.46
C GLU A 320 1.79 19.87 13.84
N LEU A 321 1.55 19.43 12.59
CA LEU A 321 0.37 19.80 11.82
C LEU A 321 -0.72 18.72 11.81
N GLU A 322 -0.38 17.45 12.03
CA GLU A 322 -1.34 16.35 12.11
C GLU A 322 -1.80 16.12 13.56
N PRO A 323 -3.11 16.20 13.85
CA PRO A 323 -3.63 16.00 15.22
C PRO A 323 -3.77 14.51 15.56
N PHE A 324 -3.00 13.63 14.93
CA PHE A 324 -3.05 12.19 15.12
C PHE A 324 -1.72 11.51 14.80
N ASP A 325 -1.51 10.32 15.35
CA ASP A 325 -0.41 9.45 14.96
C ASP A 325 -0.81 8.58 13.76
N ARG A 326 0.07 8.52 12.75
CA ARG A 326 -0.08 7.67 11.57
C ARG A 326 0.10 6.19 11.90
N GLY A 327 0.85 5.86 12.95
CA GLY A 327 1.18 4.48 13.30
C GLY A 327 1.82 3.76 12.11
N HIS A 328 1.12 2.79 11.53
CA HIS A 328 1.59 2.02 10.36
C HIS A 328 1.10 2.54 9.01
N TYR A 329 0.15 3.49 8.98
CA TYR A 329 -0.21 4.16 7.74
C TYR A 329 1.00 4.89 7.16
N ALA A 330 1.22 4.81 5.85
CA ALA A 330 2.40 5.35 5.17
C ALA A 330 3.73 4.75 5.65
N GLY A 331 3.70 3.67 6.44
CA GLY A 331 4.84 2.80 6.71
C GLY A 331 5.15 1.87 5.53
N ALA A 332 5.88 0.78 5.80
CA ALA A 332 6.15 -0.28 4.82
C ALA A 332 5.53 -1.59 5.28
N VAL A 333 4.99 -2.40 4.37
CA VAL A 333 4.43 -3.73 4.66
C VAL A 333 4.95 -4.73 3.64
N GLY A 334 5.39 -5.90 4.10
CA GLY A 334 6.08 -6.82 3.21
C GLY A 334 6.71 -8.02 3.89
N TRP A 335 7.66 -8.61 3.17
CA TRP A 335 8.36 -9.81 3.59
C TRP A 335 9.82 -9.82 3.13
N CYS A 336 10.65 -10.59 3.81
CA CYS A 336 12.04 -10.87 3.47
C CYS A 336 12.38 -12.32 3.80
N ASP A 337 12.98 -13.07 2.89
CA ASP A 337 13.47 -14.41 3.17
C ASP A 337 14.92 -14.42 3.68
N ALA A 338 15.41 -15.62 3.99
CA ALA A 338 16.74 -15.82 4.53
C ALA A 338 17.89 -15.66 3.52
N ASP A 339 17.59 -15.59 2.22
CA ASP A 339 18.54 -15.21 1.17
C ASP A 339 18.55 -13.68 0.97
N GLY A 340 17.64 -12.98 1.66
CA GLY A 340 17.45 -11.54 1.67
C GLY A 340 16.56 -11.03 0.53
N ASP A 341 15.97 -11.93 -0.27
CA ASP A 341 14.96 -11.57 -1.27
C ASP A 341 13.66 -11.19 -0.56
N GLY A 342 12.83 -10.38 -1.21
CA GLY A 342 11.60 -9.91 -0.60
C GLY A 342 11.00 -8.71 -1.29
N GLU A 343 9.81 -8.33 -0.83
CA GLU A 343 9.03 -7.24 -1.40
C GLU A 343 8.33 -6.44 -0.30
N TRP A 344 8.42 -5.13 -0.40
CA TRP A 344 7.85 -4.16 0.53
C TRP A 344 7.03 -3.13 -0.25
N ALA A 345 5.76 -3.00 0.10
CA ALA A 345 4.87 -1.95 -0.40
C ALA A 345 4.75 -0.82 0.62
N VAL A 346 4.46 0.40 0.16
CA VAL A 346 4.10 1.50 1.07
C VAL A 346 2.68 1.23 1.58
N ALA A 347 2.42 1.33 2.89
CA ALA A 347 1.12 1.03 3.48
C ALA A 347 0.10 2.16 3.21
N LEU A 348 -0.45 2.19 2.00
CA LEU A 348 -1.41 3.16 1.49
C LEU A 348 -2.74 2.52 1.14
N ARG A 349 -3.77 3.36 0.92
CA ARG A 349 -5.15 2.94 0.61
C ARG A 349 -5.59 1.83 1.55
N CYS A 350 -5.45 2.14 2.84
CA CYS A 350 -5.56 1.17 3.91
C CYS A 350 -6.44 1.72 5.03
N ALA A 351 -6.85 0.80 5.88
CA ALA A 351 -7.26 1.05 7.24
C ALA A 351 -6.92 0.12 8.40
N GLU A 352 -7.01 0.65 9.61
CA GLU A 352 -6.86 -0.11 10.84
C GLU A 352 -8.26 -0.54 11.29
N VAL A 353 -8.49 -1.85 11.41
CA VAL A 353 -9.78 -2.43 11.79
C VAL A 353 -9.65 -3.05 13.17
N GLU A 354 -10.55 -2.68 14.08
CA GLU A 354 -10.61 -3.17 15.46
C GLU A 354 -12.07 -3.27 15.91
N GLY A 355 -12.58 -4.50 16.06
CA GLY A 355 -13.99 -4.72 16.41
C GLY A 355 -14.95 -4.16 15.34
N ASP A 356 -15.88 -3.31 15.77
CA ASP A 356 -16.82 -2.57 14.93
C ASP A 356 -16.33 -1.15 14.56
N GLU A 357 -15.05 -0.85 14.76
CA GLU A 357 -14.42 0.40 14.30
C GLU A 357 -13.43 0.16 13.16
N ALA A 358 -13.37 1.11 12.23
CA ALA A 358 -12.35 1.17 11.20
C ALA A 358 -11.79 2.59 11.07
N ARG A 359 -10.46 2.72 11.01
CA ARG A 359 -9.78 3.99 10.77
C ARG A 359 -9.11 3.97 9.41
N LEU A 360 -9.65 4.76 8.48
CA LEU A 360 -9.10 4.93 7.14
C LEU A 360 -8.14 6.11 7.12
N PHE A 361 -7.19 6.08 6.19
CA PHE A 361 -6.18 7.13 6.02
C PHE A 361 -6.05 7.59 4.57
N ALA A 362 -5.82 8.89 4.39
CA ALA A 362 -5.41 9.45 3.10
C ALA A 362 -4.57 10.72 3.31
N GLY A 363 -3.56 10.91 2.46
CA GLY A 363 -2.71 12.10 2.46
C GLY A 363 -2.40 12.58 1.05
N ALA A 364 -1.97 13.84 0.95
CA ALA A 364 -1.64 14.54 -0.29
C ALA A 364 -0.30 15.27 -0.14
N GLY A 365 0.47 15.30 -1.23
CA GLY A 365 1.74 16.00 -1.30
C GLY A 365 1.54 17.51 -1.41
N ILE A 366 2.14 18.25 -0.49
CA ILE A 366 2.04 19.70 -0.42
C ILE A 366 3.36 20.30 -0.91
N VAL A 367 3.23 21.14 -1.93
CA VAL A 367 4.30 21.99 -2.49
C VAL A 367 3.83 23.44 -2.51
N ALA A 368 4.70 24.39 -2.87
CA ALA A 368 4.37 25.82 -2.87
C ALA A 368 3.10 26.16 -3.69
N ASP A 369 2.88 25.46 -4.80
CA ASP A 369 1.75 25.66 -5.72
C ASP A 369 0.49 24.83 -5.35
N SER A 370 0.44 24.24 -4.16
CA SER A 370 -0.74 23.48 -3.71
C SER A 370 -1.93 24.39 -3.38
N ASP A 371 -3.14 23.86 -3.57
CA ASP A 371 -4.39 24.54 -3.20
C ASP A 371 -5.12 23.73 -2.10
N PRO A 372 -5.40 24.32 -0.92
CA PRO A 372 -6.00 23.58 0.20
C PRO A 372 -7.28 22.81 -0.14
N VAL A 373 -8.14 23.36 -1.00
CA VAL A 373 -9.42 22.74 -1.38
C VAL A 373 -9.16 21.56 -2.32
N ALA A 374 -8.24 21.71 -3.28
CA ALA A 374 -7.82 20.64 -4.17
C ALA A 374 -7.19 19.47 -3.39
N GLU A 375 -6.32 19.74 -2.40
CA GLU A 375 -5.70 18.67 -1.60
C GLU A 375 -6.72 17.93 -0.71
N LEU A 376 -7.77 18.63 -0.25
CA LEU A 376 -8.90 18.01 0.43
C LEU A 376 -9.69 17.10 -0.53
N ALA A 377 -9.92 17.55 -1.76
CA ALA A 377 -10.59 16.75 -2.79
C ALA A 377 -9.77 15.51 -3.17
N GLU A 378 -8.45 15.65 -3.31
CA GLU A 378 -7.54 14.54 -3.60
C GLU A 378 -7.58 13.47 -2.52
N THR A 379 -7.44 13.88 -1.25
CA THR A 379 -7.55 12.92 -0.13
C THR A 379 -8.93 12.26 -0.08
N SER A 380 -10.01 12.98 -0.45
CA SER A 380 -11.36 12.41 -0.55
C SER A 380 -11.46 11.33 -1.62
N ALA A 381 -10.82 11.55 -2.78
CA ALA A 381 -10.73 10.54 -3.83
C ALA A 381 -9.91 9.32 -3.40
N LYS A 382 -8.80 9.54 -2.67
CA LYS A 382 -7.95 8.46 -2.14
C LYS A 382 -8.67 7.59 -1.11
N PHE A 383 -9.62 8.13 -0.33
CA PHE A 383 -10.46 7.35 0.58
C PHE A 383 -11.37 6.34 -0.13
N ARG A 384 -11.76 6.59 -1.39
CA ARG A 384 -12.73 5.75 -2.12
C ARG A 384 -12.29 4.29 -2.21
N THR A 385 -10.99 4.01 -2.38
CA THR A 385 -10.51 2.61 -2.43
C THR A 385 -10.94 1.80 -1.21
N MET A 386 -10.89 2.40 -0.02
CA MET A 386 -11.34 1.73 1.20
C MET A 386 -12.85 1.86 1.41
N LEU A 387 -13.44 3.04 1.18
CA LEU A 387 -14.89 3.24 1.33
C LEU A 387 -15.67 2.27 0.43
N ASP A 388 -15.25 2.06 -0.82
CA ASP A 388 -15.88 1.12 -1.75
C ASP A 388 -15.78 -0.34 -1.28
N ALA A 389 -14.88 -0.67 -0.33
CA ALA A 389 -14.81 -2.00 0.30
C ALA A 389 -15.78 -2.14 1.48
N PHE A 390 -16.15 -1.02 2.13
CA PHE A 390 -17.06 -0.94 3.28
C PHE A 390 -18.52 -0.65 2.89
N GLU A 391 -18.76 0.27 1.97
CA GLU A 391 -20.09 0.73 1.54
C GLU A 391 -20.70 -0.22 0.53
N GLU A 392 -22.01 -0.44 0.50
CA GLU A 392 -22.63 -1.09 -0.65
C GLU A 392 -22.38 -0.23 -1.90
N ALA A 393 -21.99 -0.86 -3.00
CA ALA A 393 -21.99 -0.15 -4.28
C ALA A 393 -23.42 0.36 -4.48
N SER A 394 -23.61 1.69 -4.46
CA SER A 394 -24.88 2.27 -4.92
C SER A 394 -25.17 1.63 -6.27
N PRO A 395 -26.39 1.14 -6.54
CA PRO A 395 -26.69 0.48 -7.80
C PRO A 395 -26.33 1.44 -8.93
N HIS A 396 -25.19 1.21 -9.57
CA HIS A 396 -24.81 1.94 -10.75
C HIS A 396 -25.88 1.59 -11.77
N ARG A 397 -26.62 2.62 -12.20
CA ARG A 397 -27.50 2.57 -13.37
C ARG A 397 -26.79 1.77 -14.46
N GLU A 398 -27.49 0.76 -14.98
CA GLU A 398 -27.04 -0.03 -16.11
C GLU A 398 -26.44 0.91 -17.19
N PRO A 399 -25.34 0.50 -17.84
CA PRO A 399 -24.86 1.24 -19.00
C PRO A 399 -26.01 1.36 -20.01
N PRO A 400 -26.18 2.51 -20.69
CA PRO A 400 -27.25 2.65 -21.67
C PRO A 400 -27.10 1.54 -22.70
N VAL A 401 -28.15 0.71 -22.82
CA VAL A 401 -28.29 -0.27 -23.89
C VAL A 401 -28.14 0.48 -25.21
N ASP A 402 -27.17 0.10 -26.03
CA ASP A 402 -27.01 0.65 -27.37
C ASP A 402 -28.28 0.32 -28.19
N PRO A 403 -29.07 1.32 -28.62
CA PRO A 403 -30.30 1.08 -29.39
C PRO A 403 -30.03 0.52 -30.79
N ARG A 404 -28.78 0.17 -31.13
CA ARG A 404 -28.39 -0.42 -32.43
C ARG A 404 -27.90 -1.87 -32.35
N SER A 405 -28.10 -2.57 -31.23
CA SER A 405 -27.91 -4.02 -31.21
C SER A 405 -29.11 -4.71 -31.87
N PRO A 406 -28.94 -5.47 -32.98
CA PRO A 406 -30.05 -6.17 -33.60
C PRO A 406 -30.52 -7.29 -32.66
N THR A 407 -31.75 -7.18 -32.18
CA THR A 407 -32.48 -8.27 -31.52
C THR A 407 -32.46 -9.49 -32.43
N ARG A 408 -31.86 -10.59 -31.95
CA ARG A 408 -32.07 -11.92 -32.53
C ARG A 408 -33.57 -12.21 -32.41
N GLN A 409 -34.23 -12.27 -33.55
CA GLN A 409 -35.57 -12.75 -33.68
C GLN A 409 -35.49 -14.28 -33.65
N ASP A 410 -36.04 -14.88 -32.60
CA ASP A 410 -36.30 -16.30 -32.52
C ASP A 410 -37.43 -16.63 -33.50
N ASP A 411 -37.10 -17.32 -34.59
CA ASP A 411 -38.06 -17.99 -35.46
C ASP A 411 -37.84 -19.50 -35.38
N ALA A 412 -38.80 -20.19 -34.77
CA ALA A 412 -39.26 -21.54 -35.14
C ALA A 412 -40.60 -21.82 -34.40
N PRO A 413 -41.52 -22.59 -34.99
CA PRO A 413 -41.41 -23.42 -36.19
C PRO A 413 -42.12 -22.87 -37.44
#